data_AF-A0A954F629-F1
#
_entry.id   AF-A0A954F629-F1
#
_cell.length_a   1.000
_cell.length_b   1.000
_cell.length_c   1.000
_cell.angle_alpha   90.00
_cell.angle_beta   90.00
_cell.angle_gamma   90.00
#
_symmetry.space_group_name_H-M   'P 1'
#
loop_
_entity.id
_entity.type
_entity.pdbx_description
1 polymer ?
#
loop_
_entity_poly.entity_id
_entity_poly.type
_entity_poly.pdbx_seq_one_letter_code
_entity_poly.pdbx_strand_id
1 'polypeptide(L)'
;MNRIILIFAAVTAATLLLVGTFVTAAGMLGADLHELPLVGGLFPAPVEASLDPELNELNTSVEEQVESDLRSPGQVIDNSASPLHAFLLPSPWNSDQLEDLETQLRNRLNALTEAEKDLERRKADLEESQRHLNELQVELESIRSGLIAERDETTALEDEVRLKAEAEADKRVSSLKQMATIFADGDPDETATMMMGIYTPADIGVILSGMSPEKVQPLMQSINTIGADPDLLAKVAAAYQAELAKQAE
;
A
#
# COMPACT_ATOMS: atom_id res chain seq x y z
N MET A 1 17.26 -8.90 -18.67
CA MET A 1 16.14 -9.41 -17.85
C MET A 1 15.02 -9.85 -18.80
N ASN A 2 14.55 -11.10 -18.71
CA ASN A 2 13.67 -11.70 -19.71
C ASN A 2 12.27 -11.05 -19.68
N ARG A 3 11.80 -10.48 -20.81
CA ARG A 3 10.49 -9.82 -20.91
C ARG A 3 9.32 -10.71 -20.49
N ILE A 4 9.46 -12.02 -20.66
CA ILE A 4 8.47 -13.02 -20.25
C ILE A 4 8.28 -13.02 -18.71
N ILE A 5 9.37 -12.89 -17.94
CA ILE A 5 9.31 -12.87 -16.47
C ILE A 5 8.59 -11.60 -15.98
N LEU A 6 8.84 -10.46 -16.65
CA LEU A 6 8.20 -9.19 -16.31
C LEU A 6 6.70 -9.21 -16.59
N ILE A 7 6.28 -9.79 -17.72
CA ILE A 7 4.85 -9.97 -18.04
C ILE A 7 4.18 -10.90 -17.02
N PHE A 8 4.83 -12.00 -16.65
CA PHE A 8 4.29 -12.93 -15.66
C PHE A 8 4.12 -12.25 -14.29
N ALA A 9 5.13 -11.50 -13.84
CA ALA A 9 5.07 -10.75 -12.59
C ALA A 9 3.96 -9.69 -12.61
N ALA A 10 3.81 -8.94 -13.70
CA ALA A 10 2.78 -7.93 -13.85
C ALA A 10 1.37 -8.53 -13.84
N VAL A 11 1.15 -9.65 -14.53
CA VAL A 11 -0.14 -10.36 -14.54
C VAL A 11 -0.46 -10.88 -13.14
N THR A 12 0.50 -11.50 -12.45
CA THR A 12 0.30 -12.05 -11.11
C THR A 12 -0.06 -10.96 -10.09
N ALA A 13 0.64 -9.83 -10.14
CA ALA A 13 0.37 -8.67 -9.29
C ALA A 13 -1.02 -8.07 -9.56
N ALA A 14 -1.41 -7.94 -10.83
CA ALA A 14 -2.74 -7.44 -11.20
C ALA A 14 -3.87 -8.36 -10.68
N THR A 15 -3.70 -9.68 -10.78
CA THR A 15 -4.68 -10.64 -10.23
C THR A 15 -4.79 -10.57 -8.71
N LEU A 16 -3.67 -10.45 -7.99
CA LEU A 16 -3.70 -10.33 -6.52
C LEU A 16 -4.41 -9.05 -6.07
N LEU A 17 -4.16 -7.93 -6.77
CA LEU A 17 -4.81 -6.65 -6.47
C LEU A 17 -6.31 -6.72 -6.74
N LEU A 18 -6.73 -7.37 -7.82
CA LEU A 18 -8.15 -7.54 -8.16
C LEU A 18 -8.86 -8.44 -7.14
N VAL A 19 -8.25 -9.55 -6.73
CA VAL A 19 -8.82 -10.43 -5.69
C VAL A 19 -8.90 -9.70 -4.34
N GLY A 20 -7.85 -8.98 -3.95
CA GLY A 20 -7.82 -8.21 -2.71
C GLY A 20 -8.91 -7.13 -2.66
N THR A 21 -9.07 -6.35 -3.73
CA THR A 21 -10.10 -5.30 -3.80
C THR A 21 -11.52 -5.88 -3.81
N PHE A 22 -11.73 -7.03 -4.46
CA PHE A 22 -13.02 -7.74 -4.44
C PHE A 22 -13.41 -8.21 -3.03
N VAL A 23 -12.48 -8.81 -2.28
CA VAL A 23 -12.73 -9.27 -0.90
C VAL A 23 -13.06 -8.10 0.03
N THR A 24 -12.32 -6.98 -0.08
CA THR A 24 -12.58 -5.78 0.72
C THR A 24 -13.94 -5.16 0.40
N ALA A 25 -14.31 -5.10 -0.88
CA ALA A 25 -15.62 -4.59 -1.30
C ALA A 25 -16.77 -5.50 -0.83
N ALA A 26 -16.60 -6.82 -0.92
CA ALA A 26 -17.60 -7.79 -0.43
C ALA A 26 -17.80 -7.69 1.09
N GLY A 27 -16.73 -7.51 1.86
CA GLY A 27 -16.81 -7.28 3.30
C GLY A 27 -17.55 -6.00 3.67
N MET A 28 -17.35 -4.91 2.93
CA MET A 28 -18.08 -3.64 3.14
C MET A 28 -19.58 -3.74 2.80
N LEU A 29 -19.95 -4.61 1.87
CA LEU A 29 -21.35 -4.84 1.48
C LEU A 29 -22.10 -5.80 2.43
N GLY A 30 -21.41 -6.35 3.44
CA GLY A 30 -21.99 -7.31 4.38
C GLY A 30 -22.30 -8.66 3.74
N ALA A 31 -21.64 -9.00 2.63
CA ALA A 31 -21.76 -10.32 2.04
C ALA A 31 -20.96 -11.34 2.86
N ASP A 32 -21.57 -12.50 3.13
CA ASP A 32 -20.92 -13.57 3.88
C ASP A 32 -19.75 -14.16 3.08
N LEU A 33 -18.52 -13.80 3.49
CA LEU A 33 -17.28 -14.17 2.80
C LEU A 33 -17.05 -15.69 2.74
N HIS A 34 -17.71 -16.46 3.62
CA HIS A 34 -17.65 -17.91 3.68
C HIS A 34 -18.50 -18.60 2.58
N GLU A 35 -19.47 -17.92 1.98
CA GLU A 35 -20.30 -18.45 0.90
C GLU A 35 -19.68 -18.26 -0.50
N LEU A 36 -18.58 -17.51 -0.61
CA LEU A 36 -17.94 -17.24 -1.90
C LEU A 36 -17.15 -18.48 -2.40
N PRO A 37 -17.42 -18.99 -3.62
CA PRO A 37 -16.88 -20.26 -4.11
C PRO A 37 -15.35 -20.31 -4.27
N LEU A 38 -14.68 -19.16 -4.27
CA LEU A 38 -13.21 -19.08 -4.40
C LEU A 38 -12.50 -18.77 -3.06
N VAL A 39 -13.23 -18.23 -2.08
CA VAL A 39 -12.65 -17.60 -0.87
C VAL A 39 -13.13 -18.29 0.42
N GLY A 40 -14.25 -19.01 0.39
CA GLY A 40 -14.82 -19.68 1.56
C GLY A 40 -13.91 -20.76 2.18
N GLY A 41 -12.97 -21.33 1.42
CA GLY A 41 -11.97 -22.25 1.97
C GLY A 41 -10.91 -21.59 2.86
N LEU A 42 -10.69 -20.28 2.73
CA LEU A 42 -9.72 -19.51 3.52
C LEU A 42 -10.35 -18.83 4.75
N PHE A 43 -11.68 -18.69 4.76
CA PHE A 43 -12.45 -18.08 5.84
C PHE A 43 -13.52 -19.07 6.30
N PRO A 44 -13.17 -20.01 7.19
CA PRO A 44 -14.15 -20.94 7.74
C PRO A 44 -15.28 -20.16 8.40
N ALA A 45 -16.51 -20.66 8.26
CA ALA A 45 -17.67 -20.04 8.88
C ALA A 45 -17.39 -19.74 10.35
N PRO A 46 -17.76 -18.54 10.86
CA PRO A 46 -17.67 -18.28 12.28
C PRO A 46 -18.40 -19.41 12.98
N VAL A 47 -17.71 -20.08 13.91
CA VAL A 47 -18.33 -21.11 14.75
C VAL A 47 -19.51 -20.40 15.40
N GLU A 48 -20.73 -20.72 14.95
CA GLU A 48 -21.93 -20.35 15.67
C GLU A 48 -21.68 -20.88 17.06
N ALA A 49 -21.47 -19.97 18.01
CA ALA A 49 -21.56 -20.31 19.40
C ALA A 49 -23.01 -20.74 19.57
N SER A 50 -23.27 -22.04 19.38
CA SER A 50 -24.45 -22.71 19.86
C SER A 50 -24.44 -22.40 21.35
N LEU A 51 -25.21 -21.38 21.72
CA LEU A 51 -25.56 -21.12 23.10
C LEU A 51 -26.09 -22.46 23.61
N ASP A 52 -25.30 -23.12 24.46
CA ASP A 52 -25.73 -24.35 25.10
C ASP A 52 -27.10 -24.07 25.73
N PRO A 53 -28.17 -24.77 25.30
CA PRO A 53 -29.50 -24.54 25.84
C PRO A 53 -29.59 -24.83 27.36
N GLU A 54 -28.57 -25.46 27.95
CA GLU A 54 -28.48 -25.73 29.39
C GLU A 54 -28.31 -24.47 30.26
N LEU A 55 -27.86 -23.32 29.72
CA LEU A 55 -27.76 -22.10 30.52
C LEU A 55 -29.09 -21.32 30.66
N ASN A 56 -30.16 -21.77 30.00
CA ASN A 56 -31.48 -21.15 30.07
C ASN A 56 -32.44 -21.82 31.10
N GLU A 57 -31.99 -22.87 31.80
CA GLU A 57 -32.80 -23.58 32.82
C GLU A 57 -32.88 -22.85 34.18
N LEU A 58 -32.21 -21.71 34.35
CA LEU A 58 -32.25 -20.92 35.59
C LEU A 58 -33.47 -19.99 35.72
N ASN A 59 -34.43 -20.06 34.80
CA ASN A 59 -35.71 -19.35 34.85
C ASN A 59 -36.89 -20.32 35.04
N THR A 60 -36.75 -21.27 35.96
CA THR A 60 -37.88 -22.05 36.48
C THR A 60 -38.85 -21.10 37.20
N SER A 61 -40.10 -21.04 36.73
CA SER A 61 -41.12 -20.17 37.31
C SER A 61 -41.51 -20.65 38.71
N VAL A 62 -42.00 -19.73 39.54
CA VAL A 62 -42.40 -20.00 40.93
C VAL A 62 -43.42 -21.15 41.04
N GLU A 63 -44.19 -21.42 39.98
CA GLU A 63 -45.12 -22.55 39.93
C GLU A 63 -44.44 -23.92 40.04
N GLU A 64 -43.24 -24.12 39.48
CA GLU A 64 -42.57 -25.43 39.46
C GLU A 64 -41.91 -25.77 40.80
N GLN A 65 -41.54 -24.75 41.60
CA GLN A 65 -41.06 -24.96 42.97
C GLN A 65 -42.16 -25.42 43.93
N VAL A 66 -43.42 -25.03 43.69
CA VAL A 66 -44.57 -25.44 44.52
C VAL A 66 -44.91 -26.92 44.30
N GLU A 67 -44.68 -27.44 43.10
CA GLU A 67 -44.96 -28.85 42.77
C GLU A 67 -43.88 -29.82 43.29
N SER A 68 -42.69 -29.30 43.62
CA SER A 68 -41.61 -30.06 44.27
C SER A 68 -41.76 -30.22 45.79
N ASP A 69 -42.80 -29.64 46.41
CA ASP A 69 -43.07 -29.80 47.84
C ASP A 69 -43.69 -31.19 48.12
N LEU A 70 -42.82 -32.21 48.21
CA LEU A 70 -43.14 -33.62 48.42
C LEU A 70 -43.62 -33.96 49.85
N ARG A 71 -44.03 -32.97 50.65
CA ARG A 71 -44.52 -33.21 52.02
C ARG A 71 -45.89 -33.89 51.97
N SER A 72 -45.97 -35.11 52.50
CA SER A 72 -47.24 -35.83 52.59
C SER A 72 -48.21 -35.13 53.56
N PRO A 73 -49.53 -35.12 53.32
CA PRO A 73 -50.51 -34.51 54.23
C PRO A 73 -50.42 -34.99 55.67
N GLY A 74 -49.94 -36.22 55.91
CA GLY A 74 -49.71 -36.78 57.25
C GLY A 74 -48.59 -36.09 58.02
N GLN A 75 -47.50 -35.68 57.36
CA GLN A 75 -46.38 -34.97 58.00
C GLN A 75 -46.74 -33.55 58.42
N VAL A 76 -47.70 -32.91 57.74
CA VAL A 76 -48.21 -31.58 58.10
C VAL A 76 -49.04 -31.65 59.39
N ILE A 77 -49.77 -32.74 59.58
CA ILE A 77 -50.65 -32.94 60.75
C ILE A 77 -49.84 -33.31 62.00
N ASP A 78 -48.87 -34.23 61.88
CA ASP A 78 -48.02 -34.62 63.03
C ASP A 78 -47.18 -33.45 63.57
N ASN A 79 -46.76 -32.53 62.70
CA ASN A 79 -46.04 -31.31 63.11
C ASN A 79 -46.93 -30.26 63.80
N SER A 80 -48.26 -30.32 63.62
CA SER A 80 -49.22 -29.38 64.21
C SER A 80 -49.70 -29.80 65.61
N ALA A 81 -49.47 -31.05 66.01
CA ALA A 81 -50.01 -31.62 67.25
C ALA A 81 -49.12 -31.39 68.50
N SER A 82 -47.93 -30.79 68.37
CA SER A 82 -47.00 -30.58 69.49
C SER A 82 -46.74 -29.08 69.75
N PRO A 83 -47.40 -28.45 70.74
CA PRO A 83 -47.30 -27.01 71.00
C PRO A 83 -45.92 -26.53 71.51
N LEU A 84 -44.96 -27.44 71.74
CA LEU A 84 -43.57 -27.11 72.08
C LEU A 84 -42.59 -27.20 70.90
N HIS A 85 -43.03 -27.60 69.70
CA HIS A 85 -42.22 -27.58 68.47
C HIS A 85 -42.50 -26.38 67.56
N ALA A 86 -43.47 -25.52 67.89
CA ALA A 86 -43.88 -24.36 67.08
C ALA A 86 -42.84 -23.22 66.95
N PHE A 87 -41.72 -23.28 67.67
CA PHE A 87 -40.64 -22.28 67.60
C PHE A 87 -39.32 -22.81 67.04
N LEU A 88 -39.23 -24.11 66.78
CA LEU A 88 -38.15 -24.69 66.00
C LEU A 88 -38.71 -24.90 64.60
N LEU A 89 -38.66 -23.86 63.76
CA LEU A 89 -38.74 -24.09 62.32
C LEU A 89 -37.57 -25.04 62.02
N PRO A 90 -37.81 -26.33 61.66
CA PRO A 90 -36.72 -27.15 61.19
C PRO A 90 -36.14 -26.40 59.99
N SER A 91 -34.83 -26.17 60.03
CA SER A 91 -34.11 -25.59 58.90
C SER A 91 -34.63 -26.29 57.65
N PRO A 92 -35.17 -25.55 56.65
CA PRO A 92 -35.68 -26.17 55.44
C PRO A 92 -34.57 -26.89 54.66
N TRP A 93 -33.32 -26.67 55.05
CA TRP A 93 -32.14 -27.32 54.51
C TRP A 93 -31.59 -28.39 55.46
N ASN A 94 -31.34 -29.57 54.90
CA ASN A 94 -30.52 -30.61 55.51
C ASN A 94 -29.05 -30.12 55.55
N SER A 95 -28.26 -30.52 56.56
CA SER A 95 -26.83 -30.14 56.67
C SER A 95 -26.05 -30.46 55.41
N ASP A 96 -26.38 -31.57 54.76
CA ASP A 96 -25.73 -32.04 53.53
C ASP A 96 -25.98 -31.07 52.35
N GLN A 97 -27.15 -30.42 52.31
CA GLN A 97 -27.49 -29.44 51.26
C GLN A 97 -26.74 -28.12 51.48
N LEU A 98 -26.51 -27.72 52.74
CA LEU A 98 -25.72 -26.54 53.05
C LEU A 98 -24.24 -26.76 52.70
N GLU A 99 -23.71 -27.94 52.97
CA GLU A 99 -22.32 -28.30 52.61
C GLU A 99 -22.13 -28.37 51.08
N ASP A 100 -23.10 -28.92 50.36
CA ASP A 100 -23.09 -28.92 48.89
C ASP A 100 -23.14 -27.50 48.32
N LEU A 101 -24.05 -26.65 48.84
CA LEU A 101 -24.14 -25.25 48.42
C LEU A 101 -22.85 -24.47 48.70
N GLU A 102 -22.25 -24.67 49.88
CA GLU A 102 -20.97 -24.06 50.24
C GLU A 102 -19.85 -24.49 49.28
N THR A 103 -19.84 -25.78 48.92
CA THR A 103 -18.88 -26.34 47.97
C THR A 103 -19.08 -25.77 46.57
N GLN A 104 -20.32 -25.68 46.09
CA GLN A 104 -20.65 -25.08 44.80
C GLN A 104 -20.27 -23.59 44.75
N LEU A 105 -20.55 -22.83 45.81
CA LEU A 105 -20.18 -21.41 45.89
C LEU A 105 -18.65 -21.24 45.87
N ARG A 106 -17.91 -22.06 46.61
CA ARG A 106 -16.45 -22.06 46.58
C ARG A 106 -15.91 -22.38 45.19
N ASN A 107 -16.46 -23.39 44.53
CA ASN A 107 -16.05 -23.79 43.19
C ASN A 107 -16.32 -22.68 42.16
N ARG A 108 -17.49 -22.04 42.24
CA ARG A 108 -17.82 -20.90 41.38
C ARG A 108 -16.93 -19.69 41.64
N LEU A 109 -16.63 -19.38 42.90
CA LEU A 109 -15.74 -18.28 43.26
C LEU A 109 -14.33 -18.53 42.70
N ASN A 110 -13.81 -19.75 42.85
CA ASN A 110 -12.52 -20.15 42.30
C ASN A 110 -12.51 -20.04 40.75
N ALA A 111 -13.57 -20.52 40.09
CA ALA A 111 -13.70 -20.42 38.63
C ALA A 111 -13.76 -18.97 38.16
N LEU A 112 -14.50 -18.09 38.84
CA LEU A 112 -14.55 -16.66 38.54
C LEU A 112 -13.20 -15.99 38.74
N THR A 113 -12.49 -16.34 39.80
CA THR A 113 -11.14 -15.81 40.06
C THR A 113 -10.14 -16.22 38.98
N GLU A 114 -10.24 -17.45 38.47
CA GLU A 114 -9.38 -17.90 37.38
C GLU A 114 -9.76 -17.25 36.04
N ALA A 115 -11.05 -17.10 35.76
CA ALA A 115 -11.54 -16.39 34.59
C ALA A 115 -11.12 -14.91 34.61
N GLU A 116 -11.14 -14.26 35.77
CA GLU A 116 -10.69 -12.87 35.94
C GLU A 116 -9.19 -12.74 35.62
N LYS A 117 -8.36 -13.64 36.14
CA LYS A 117 -6.92 -13.67 35.83
C LYS A 117 -6.63 -13.91 34.35
N ASP A 118 -7.37 -14.82 33.72
CA ASP A 118 -7.23 -15.08 32.28
C ASP A 118 -7.59 -13.84 31.45
N LEU A 119 -8.68 -13.16 31.82
CA LEU A 119 -9.14 -11.93 31.16
C LEU A 119 -8.11 -10.80 31.36
N GLU A 120 -7.52 -10.68 32.54
CA GLU A 120 -6.45 -9.71 32.81
C GLU A 120 -5.20 -9.97 31.96
N ARG A 121 -4.78 -11.23 31.81
CA ARG A 121 -3.68 -11.61 30.90
C ARG A 121 -3.98 -11.23 29.45
N ARG A 122 -5.16 -11.60 28.94
CA ARG A 122 -5.56 -11.26 27.57
C ARG A 122 -5.62 -9.76 27.33
N LYS A 123 -6.05 -8.98 28.33
CA LYS A 123 -6.02 -7.51 28.26
C LYS A 123 -4.59 -6.99 28.15
N ALA A 124 -3.67 -7.50 28.96
CA ALA A 124 -2.27 -7.12 28.89
C ALA A 124 -1.65 -7.46 27.52
N ASP A 125 -1.91 -8.66 26.99
CA ASP A 125 -1.44 -9.09 25.67
C ASP A 125 -2.02 -8.22 24.54
N LEU A 126 -3.29 -7.83 24.65
CA LEU A 126 -3.95 -6.95 23.68
C LEU A 126 -3.36 -5.54 23.73
N GLU A 127 -3.12 -4.99 24.92
CA GLU A 127 -2.46 -3.69 25.08
C GLU A 127 -1.03 -3.70 24.52
N GLU A 128 -0.26 -4.77 24.74
CA GLU A 128 1.08 -4.91 24.18
C GLU A 128 1.03 -4.99 22.65
N SER A 129 0.11 -5.80 22.11
CA SER A 129 -0.11 -5.91 20.66
C SER A 129 -0.52 -4.57 20.06
N GLN A 130 -1.37 -3.80 20.74
CA GLN A 130 -1.80 -2.48 20.29
C GLN A 130 -0.65 -1.47 20.30
N ARG A 131 0.22 -1.50 21.32
CA ARG A 131 1.44 -0.67 21.35
C ARG A 131 2.36 -1.02 20.19
N HIS A 132 2.59 -2.30 19.94
CA HIS A 132 3.41 -2.76 18.83
C HIS A 132 2.86 -2.32 17.46
N LEU A 133 1.54 -2.43 17.25
CA LEU A 133 0.91 -1.95 16.02
C LEU A 133 1.06 -0.44 15.83
N ASN A 134 0.94 0.34 16.91
CA ASN A 134 1.15 1.79 16.87
C ASN A 134 2.61 2.13 16.52
N GLU A 135 3.58 1.40 17.07
CA GLU A 135 5.01 1.56 16.73
C GLU A 135 5.27 1.30 15.24
N LEU A 136 4.74 0.19 14.71
CA LEU A 136 4.83 -0.14 13.29
C LEU A 136 4.16 0.91 12.40
N GLN A 137 3.02 1.45 12.83
CA GLN A 137 2.33 2.51 12.09
C GLN A 137 3.19 3.78 12.01
N VAL A 138 3.84 4.17 13.12
CA VAL A 138 4.74 5.32 13.14
C VAL A 138 5.97 5.07 12.25
N GLU A 139 6.54 3.87 12.29
CA GLU A 139 7.66 3.49 11.42
C GLU A 139 7.27 3.53 9.94
N LEU A 140 6.10 3.01 9.57
CA LEU A 140 5.59 3.04 8.20
C LEU A 140 5.36 4.47 7.71
N GLU A 141 4.79 5.34 8.54
CA GLU A 141 4.59 6.74 8.16
C GLU A 141 5.92 7.48 8.02
N SER A 142 6.91 7.18 8.88
CA SER A 142 8.28 7.67 8.76
C SER A 142 8.91 7.25 7.42
N ILE A 143 8.90 5.95 7.09
CA ILE A 143 9.43 5.43 5.82
C ILE A 143 8.70 6.07 4.63
N ARG A 144 7.37 6.17 4.69
CA ARG A 144 6.57 6.81 3.65
C ARG A 144 6.97 8.26 3.44
N SER A 145 7.12 9.03 4.52
CA SER A 145 7.54 10.42 4.44
C SER A 145 8.95 10.56 3.86
N GLY A 146 9.86 9.64 4.22
CA GLY A 146 11.22 9.58 3.66
C GLY A 146 11.23 9.31 2.15
N LEU A 147 10.43 8.35 1.69
CA LEU A 147 10.28 8.03 0.26
C LEU A 147 9.69 9.20 -0.54
N ILE A 148 8.73 9.93 0.03
CA ILE A 148 8.18 11.13 -0.62
C ILE A 148 9.26 12.21 -0.75
N ALA A 149 10.03 12.46 0.32
CA ALA A 149 11.11 13.44 0.31
C ALA A 149 12.21 13.08 -0.71
N GLU A 150 12.63 11.81 -0.77
CA GLU A 150 13.63 11.33 -1.73
C GLU A 150 13.12 11.47 -3.16
N ARG A 151 11.85 11.12 -3.44
CA ARG A 151 11.25 11.29 -4.76
C ARG A 151 11.23 12.76 -5.19
N ASP A 152 10.87 13.66 -4.27
CA ASP A 152 10.82 15.09 -4.57
C ASP A 152 12.23 15.66 -4.81
N GLU A 153 13.24 15.17 -4.08
CA GLU A 153 14.65 15.50 -4.32
C GLU A 153 15.14 15.00 -5.69
N THR A 154 14.86 13.74 -6.06
CA THR A 154 15.24 13.22 -7.37
C THR A 154 14.56 13.97 -8.50
N THR A 155 13.29 14.34 -8.34
CA THR A 155 12.56 15.13 -9.33
C THR A 155 13.18 16.52 -9.49
N ALA A 156 13.54 17.18 -8.38
CA ALA A 156 14.21 18.47 -8.41
C ALA A 156 15.59 18.39 -9.10
N LEU A 157 16.36 17.33 -8.85
CA LEU A 157 17.64 17.08 -9.51
C LEU A 157 17.47 16.82 -11.01
N GLU A 158 16.46 16.06 -11.42
CA GLU A 158 16.14 15.82 -12.83
C GLU A 158 15.80 17.13 -13.56
N ASP A 159 14.98 17.98 -12.94
CA ASP A 159 14.65 19.29 -13.48
C ASP A 159 15.88 20.20 -13.56
N GLU A 160 16.75 20.22 -12.54
CA GLU A 160 18.00 20.99 -12.56
C GLU A 160 18.94 20.51 -13.67
N VAL A 161 19.10 19.19 -13.83
CA VAL A 161 19.93 18.59 -14.89
C VAL A 161 19.36 18.92 -16.26
N ARG A 162 18.04 18.84 -16.45
CA ARG A 162 17.39 19.21 -17.71
C ARG A 162 17.64 20.68 -18.05
N LEU A 163 17.40 21.59 -17.09
CA LEU A 163 17.63 23.02 -17.29
C LEU A 163 19.10 23.35 -17.60
N LYS A 164 20.05 22.67 -16.94
CA LYS A 164 21.47 22.82 -17.25
C LYS A 164 21.81 22.32 -18.65
N ALA A 165 21.28 21.17 -19.05
CA ALA A 165 21.50 20.60 -20.37
C ALA A 165 20.93 21.52 -21.48
N GLU A 166 19.75 22.08 -21.27
CA GLU A 166 19.14 23.08 -22.17
C GLU A 166 20.01 24.34 -22.24
N ALA A 167 20.43 24.89 -21.10
CA ALA A 167 21.29 26.08 -21.06
C ALA A 167 22.67 25.85 -21.71
N GLU A 168 23.24 24.65 -21.59
CA GLU A 168 24.48 24.28 -22.27
C GLU A 168 24.28 24.11 -23.78
N ALA A 169 23.17 23.51 -24.20
CA ALA A 169 22.81 23.41 -25.61
C ALA A 169 22.64 24.81 -26.24
N ASP A 170 21.93 25.71 -25.58
CA ASP A 170 21.76 27.10 -26.03
C ASP A 170 23.08 27.85 -26.11
N LYS A 171 23.94 27.71 -25.09
CA LYS A 171 25.29 28.29 -25.11
C LYS A 171 26.11 27.76 -26.28
N ARG A 172 26.05 26.45 -26.54
CA ARG A 172 26.74 25.82 -27.68
C ARG A 172 26.21 26.34 -29.02
N VAL A 173 24.89 26.43 -29.20
CA VAL A 173 24.31 26.99 -30.42
C VAL A 173 24.74 28.46 -30.58
N SER A 174 24.74 29.25 -29.50
CA SER A 174 25.20 30.64 -29.53
C SER A 174 26.68 30.77 -29.92
N SER A 175 27.55 29.89 -29.41
CA SER A 175 28.98 29.93 -29.72
C SER A 175 29.25 29.48 -31.15
N LEU A 176 28.51 28.50 -31.67
CA LEU A 176 28.58 28.10 -33.08
C LEU A 176 28.11 29.23 -34.01
N LYS A 177 27.03 29.94 -33.64
CA LYS A 177 26.59 31.14 -34.40
C LYS A 177 27.62 32.26 -34.36
N GLN A 178 28.34 32.44 -33.26
CA GLN A 178 29.48 33.37 -33.21
C GLN A 178 30.65 32.91 -34.09
N MET A 179 30.88 31.61 -34.23
CA MET A 179 31.90 31.10 -35.16
C MET A 179 31.52 31.37 -36.63
N ALA A 180 30.21 31.40 -36.95
CA ALA A 180 29.74 31.74 -38.29
C ALA A 180 30.22 33.11 -38.77
N THR A 181 30.30 34.10 -37.87
CA THR A 181 30.80 35.44 -38.22
C THR A 181 32.30 35.44 -38.49
N ILE A 182 33.07 34.62 -37.76
CA ILE A 182 34.52 34.47 -37.98
C ILE A 182 34.79 33.79 -39.33
N PHE A 183 33.98 32.78 -39.69
CA PHE A 183 34.14 32.05 -40.94
C PHE A 183 33.57 32.78 -42.17
N ALA A 184 32.72 33.79 -42.00
CA ALA A 184 32.16 34.56 -43.12
C ALA A 184 33.21 35.32 -43.94
N ASP A 185 34.33 35.68 -43.30
CA ASP A 185 35.42 36.44 -43.90
C ASP A 185 36.57 35.56 -44.44
N GLY A 186 36.54 34.25 -44.15
CA GLY A 186 37.58 33.30 -44.55
C GLY A 186 37.48 32.83 -46.01
N ASP A 187 38.56 32.23 -46.50
CA ASP A 187 38.56 31.53 -47.78
C ASP A 187 37.70 30.25 -47.68
N PRO A 188 36.81 29.96 -48.66
CA PRO A 188 35.85 28.88 -48.57
C PRO A 188 36.50 27.48 -48.53
N ASP A 189 37.65 27.27 -49.19
CA ASP A 189 38.31 25.96 -49.22
C ASP A 189 39.01 25.66 -47.89
N GLU A 190 39.72 26.65 -47.33
CA GLU A 190 40.36 26.54 -46.02
C GLU A 190 39.32 26.38 -44.90
N THR A 191 38.24 27.15 -44.97
CA THR A 191 37.13 27.11 -44.01
C THR A 191 36.42 25.76 -44.04
N ALA A 192 36.12 25.22 -45.22
CA ALA A 192 35.49 23.90 -45.36
C ALA A 192 36.37 22.79 -44.79
N THR A 193 37.67 22.85 -45.03
CA THR A 193 38.65 21.89 -44.48
C THR A 193 38.66 21.96 -42.95
N MET A 194 38.73 23.17 -42.38
CA MET A 194 38.74 23.39 -40.94
C MET A 194 37.43 22.95 -40.28
N MET A 195 36.29 23.26 -40.89
CA MET A 195 34.98 22.87 -40.40
C MET A 195 34.82 21.36 -40.31
N MET A 196 35.19 20.63 -41.37
CA MET A 196 35.10 19.17 -41.40
C MET A 196 36.09 18.46 -40.48
N GLY A 197 37.24 19.09 -40.18
CA GLY A 197 38.23 18.53 -39.27
C GLY A 197 37.88 18.65 -37.79
N ILE A 198 37.06 19.64 -37.41
CA ILE A 198 36.84 20.01 -36.00
C ILE A 198 35.39 19.81 -35.56
N TYR A 199 34.42 19.99 -36.46
CA TYR A 199 33.00 20.06 -36.10
C TYR A 199 32.20 18.88 -36.64
N THR A 200 31.11 18.55 -35.95
CA THR A 200 30.18 17.52 -36.44
C THR A 200 29.31 18.07 -37.58
N PRO A 201 28.75 17.22 -38.46
CA PRO A 201 27.85 17.67 -39.52
C PRO A 201 26.66 18.53 -39.03
N ALA A 202 26.16 18.23 -37.83
CA ALA A 202 25.10 19.01 -37.20
C ALA A 202 25.59 20.41 -36.78
N ASP A 203 26.78 20.50 -36.17
CA ASP A 203 27.38 21.78 -35.80
C ASP A 203 27.68 22.63 -37.04
N ILE A 204 28.17 22.02 -38.12
CA ILE A 204 28.40 22.72 -39.41
C ILE A 204 27.09 23.28 -39.95
N GLY A 205 25.99 22.53 -39.91
CA GLY A 205 24.67 23.03 -40.30
C GLY A 205 24.22 24.26 -39.50
N VAL A 206 24.48 24.28 -38.19
CA VAL A 206 24.19 25.44 -37.32
C VAL A 206 25.10 26.62 -37.64
N ILE A 207 26.38 26.39 -37.92
CA ILE A 207 27.30 27.47 -38.32
C ILE A 207 26.85 28.07 -39.67
N LEU A 208 26.55 27.23 -40.65
CA LEU A 208 26.08 27.66 -41.98
C LEU A 208 24.76 28.46 -41.90
N SER A 209 23.85 28.11 -40.99
CA SER A 209 22.60 28.87 -40.79
C SER A 209 22.83 30.26 -40.20
N GLY A 210 23.98 30.51 -39.57
CA GLY A 210 24.40 31.83 -39.11
C GLY A 210 25.09 32.68 -40.18
N MET A 211 25.37 32.15 -41.38
CA MET A 211 26.07 32.85 -42.46
C MET A 211 25.09 33.42 -43.50
N SER A 212 25.54 34.40 -44.29
CA SER A 212 24.73 34.91 -45.40
C SER A 212 24.62 33.86 -46.54
N PRO A 213 23.47 33.77 -47.23
CA PRO A 213 23.23 32.74 -48.24
C PRO A 213 24.23 32.81 -49.42
N GLU A 214 24.77 34.00 -49.70
CA GLU A 214 25.81 34.22 -50.72
C GLU A 214 27.13 33.52 -50.38
N LYS A 215 27.44 33.37 -49.10
CA LYS A 215 28.67 32.71 -48.60
C LYS A 215 28.47 31.22 -48.39
N VAL A 216 27.24 30.79 -48.09
CA VAL A 216 26.91 29.36 -47.89
C VAL A 216 27.08 28.55 -49.17
N GLN A 217 26.72 29.09 -50.34
CA GLN A 217 26.84 28.36 -51.61
C GLN A 217 28.28 27.94 -51.98
N PRO A 218 29.27 28.84 -52.03
CA PRO A 218 30.65 28.46 -52.34
C PRO A 218 31.24 27.55 -51.26
N LEU A 219 30.87 27.74 -50.00
CA LEU A 219 31.33 26.89 -48.90
C LEU A 219 30.76 25.47 -48.98
N MET A 220 29.48 25.31 -49.33
CA MET A 220 28.86 23.99 -49.57
C MET A 220 29.47 23.26 -50.77
N GLN A 221 29.85 24.00 -51.82
CA GLN A 221 30.59 23.43 -52.95
C GLN A 221 31.98 22.94 -52.52
N SER A 222 32.67 23.70 -51.68
CA SER A 222 33.99 23.35 -51.14
C SER A 222 33.90 22.14 -50.19
N ILE A 223 32.85 22.06 -49.36
CA ILE A 223 32.57 20.87 -48.54
C ILE A 223 32.31 19.65 -49.41
N ASN A 224 31.61 19.79 -50.55
CA ASN A 224 31.37 18.69 -51.49
C ASN A 224 32.64 18.21 -52.19
N THR A 225 33.57 19.11 -52.51
CA THR A 225 34.83 18.75 -53.18
C THR A 225 35.82 18.10 -52.22
N ILE A 226 35.86 18.54 -50.96
CA ILE A 226 36.78 18.03 -49.95
C ILE A 226 36.21 16.77 -49.26
N GLY A 227 34.91 16.77 -48.96
CA GLY A 227 34.17 15.67 -48.36
C GLY A 227 33.72 14.67 -49.42
N ALA A 228 34.61 13.79 -49.86
CA ALA A 228 34.31 12.78 -50.88
C ALA A 228 33.21 11.76 -50.49
N ASP A 229 32.62 11.87 -49.29
CA ASP A 229 31.52 11.04 -48.82
C ASP A 229 30.16 11.76 -49.02
N PRO A 230 29.31 11.29 -49.95
CA PRO A 230 28.01 11.90 -50.22
C PRO A 230 27.05 11.82 -49.01
N ASP A 231 27.26 10.89 -48.08
CA ASP A 231 26.42 10.77 -46.88
C ASP A 231 26.68 11.90 -45.88
N LEU A 232 27.93 12.36 -45.75
CA LEU A 232 28.28 13.49 -44.89
C LEU A 232 27.65 14.80 -45.40
N LEU A 233 27.69 15.03 -46.72
CA LEU A 233 27.07 16.21 -47.32
C LEU A 233 25.56 16.19 -47.15
N ALA A 234 24.92 15.03 -47.31
CA ALA A 234 23.48 14.88 -47.06
C ALA A 234 23.13 15.22 -45.60
N LYS A 235 23.95 14.79 -44.63
CA LYS A 235 23.77 15.12 -43.21
C LYS A 235 23.96 16.60 -42.90
N VAL A 236 24.97 17.25 -43.47
CA VAL A 236 25.19 18.70 -43.31
C VAL A 236 24.02 19.50 -43.93
N ALA A 237 23.61 19.15 -45.15
CA ALA A 237 22.51 19.81 -45.83
C ALA A 237 21.17 19.63 -45.08
N ALA A 238 20.91 18.42 -44.56
CA ALA A 238 19.74 18.15 -43.74
C ALA A 238 19.75 18.94 -42.43
N ALA A 239 20.90 19.02 -41.74
CA ALA A 239 21.04 19.81 -40.52
C ALA A 239 20.85 21.32 -40.77
N TYR A 240 21.39 21.84 -41.88
CA TYR A 240 21.19 23.23 -42.29
C TYR A 240 19.71 23.55 -42.57
N GLN A 241 19.02 22.69 -43.33
CA GLN A 241 17.58 22.84 -43.61
C GLN A 241 16.73 22.76 -42.34
N ALA A 242 17.06 21.84 -41.43
CA ALA A 242 16.36 21.71 -40.15
C ALA A 242 16.51 22.96 -39.28
N GLU A 243 17.68 23.59 -39.28
CA GLU A 243 17.92 24.82 -38.51
C GLU A 243 17.24 26.04 -39.17
N LEU A 244 17.18 26.11 -40.50
CA LEU A 244 16.39 27.14 -41.20
C LEU A 244 14.90 27.00 -40.91
N ALA A 245 14.37 25.78 -40.84
CA ALA A 245 12.97 25.54 -40.48
C ALA A 245 12.66 26.04 -39.06
N LYS A 246 13.54 25.78 -38.09
CA LYS A 246 13.41 26.30 -36.71
C LYS A 246 13.44 27.82 -36.62
N GLN A 247 14.15 28.52 -37.52
CA GLN A 247 14.19 29.98 -37.53
C GLN A 247 12.94 30.61 -38.15
N ALA A 248 12.15 29.83 -38.89
CA ALA A 248 10.93 30.29 -39.54
C ALA A 248 9.67 30.14 -38.67
N GLU A 249 9.74 29.35 -37.60
CA GLU A 249 8.70 29.19 -36.57
C GLU A 249 8.80 30.26 -35.48
#